data_AF-A0A9X9A285-F1
#
_entry.id   AF-A0A9X9A285-F1
#
_cell.length_a   1.000
_cell.length_b   1.000
_cell.length_c   1.000
_cell.angle_alpha   90.00
_cell.angle_beta   90.00
_cell.angle_gamma   90.00
#
_symmetry.space_group_name_H-M   'P 1'
#
loop_
_entity.id
_entity.type
_entity.pdbx_description
1 polymer ?
#
loop_
_entity_poly.entity_id
_entity_poly.type
_entity_poly.pdbx_seq_one_letter_code
_entity_poly.pdbx_strand_id
1 'polypeptide(L)'
;IHVEQSPERSLGQGFREGFLCNLLNPKAPLFFLSVFSQFIGTNTPNWVRWIYGGEIIIVVGIWFTLLAILISNNYFKKIYQKNMHWFDRGLGIILIIFAFTIGITAFSI
;
A
#
# COMPACT_ATOMS: atom_id res chain seq x y z
N ILE A 1 29.26 11.41 21.05
CA ILE A 1 28.22 10.95 20.09
C ILE A 1 27.20 12.07 20.00
N HIS A 2 27.37 12.99 19.05
CA HIS A 2 26.36 14.00 18.79
C HIS A 2 25.18 13.27 18.17
N VAL A 3 24.12 13.07 18.96
CA VAL A 3 22.82 12.70 18.42
C VAL A 3 22.37 13.91 17.63
N GLU A 4 22.65 13.90 16.33
CA GLU A 4 22.10 14.86 15.39
C GLU A 4 20.58 14.70 15.45
N GLN A 5 19.93 15.56 16.24
CA GLN A 5 18.49 15.70 16.25
C GLN A 5 18.10 16.10 14.83
N SER A 6 17.65 15.12 14.06
CA SER A 6 17.13 15.32 12.72
C SER A 6 16.06 16.41 12.84
N PRO A 7 16.10 17.48 12.02
CA PRO A 7 15.11 18.55 12.11
C PRO A 7 13.71 17.93 12.05
N GLU A 8 12.80 18.37 12.91
CA GLU A 8 11.40 17.94 12.87
C GLU A 8 10.93 18.01 11.42
N ARG A 9 10.70 16.85 10.80
CA ARG A 9 10.33 16.81 9.39
C ARG A 9 9.04 17.58 9.24
N SER A 10 9.04 18.59 8.37
CA SER A 10 7.82 19.32 8.03
C SER A 10 6.75 18.33 7.56
N LEU A 11 5.51 18.52 8.03
CA LEU A 11 4.37 17.71 7.64
C LEU A 11 4.26 17.55 6.12
N GLY A 12 4.57 18.62 5.36
CA GLY A 12 4.56 18.60 3.90
C GLY A 12 5.64 17.70 3.28
N GLN A 13 6.80 17.58 3.93
CA GLN A 13 7.89 16.74 3.44
C GLN A 13 7.58 15.26 3.64
N GLY A 14 7.05 14.89 4.81
CA GLY A 14 6.59 13.52 5.08
C GLY A 14 5.41 13.09 4.18
N PHE A 15 4.45 13.99 3.95
CA PHE A 15 3.37 13.74 3.00
C PHE A 15 3.90 13.53 1.58
N ARG A 16 4.82 14.37 1.11
CA ARG A 16 5.38 14.26 -0.24
C ARG A 16 6.17 12.97 -0.45
N GLU A 17 6.97 12.56 0.54
CA GLU A 17 7.69 11.28 0.50
C GLU A 17 6.71 10.09 0.42
N GLY A 18 5.68 10.07 1.27
CA GLY A 18 4.66 9.01 1.26
C GLY A 18 3.85 8.99 -0.05
N PHE A 19 3.43 10.16 -0.53
CA PHE A 19 2.69 10.31 -1.78
C PHE A 19 3.50 9.84 -2.98
N LEU A 20 4.77 10.29 -3.11
CA LEU A 20 5.64 9.85 -4.19
C LEU A 20 5.97 8.36 -4.09
N CYS A 21 6.19 7.82 -2.89
CA CYS A 21 6.40 6.40 -2.69
C CYS A 21 5.21 5.56 -3.19
N ASN A 22 3.98 6.01 -2.94
CA ASN A 22 2.78 5.34 -3.41
C ASN A 22 2.57 5.51 -4.92
N LEU A 23 2.75 6.74 -5.45
CA LEU A 23 2.57 7.06 -6.87
C LEU A 23 3.60 6.38 -7.77
N LEU A 24 4.86 6.32 -7.32
CA LEU A 24 5.96 5.68 -8.05
C LEU A 24 5.95 4.15 -7.90
N ASN A 25 5.00 3.55 -7.18
CA ASN A 25 4.84 2.11 -7.11
C ASN A 25 3.89 1.64 -8.23
N PRO A 26 4.41 1.24 -9.41
CA PRO A 26 3.56 0.87 -10.56
C PRO A 26 2.65 -0.33 -10.26
N LYS A 27 2.95 -1.12 -9.21
CA LYS A 27 2.15 -2.28 -8.82
C LYS A 27 0.74 -1.90 -8.39
N ALA A 28 0.57 -0.76 -7.70
CA ALA A 28 -0.74 -0.34 -7.21
C ALA A 28 -1.69 0.07 -8.36
N PRO A 29 -1.30 0.98 -9.29
CA PRO A 29 -2.10 1.27 -10.47
C PRO A 29 -2.42 0.04 -11.32
N LEU A 30 -1.45 -0.87 -11.53
CA LEU A 30 -1.67 -2.08 -12.32
C LEU A 30 -2.65 -3.06 -11.66
N PHE A 31 -2.57 -3.23 -10.34
CA PHE A 31 -3.52 -4.05 -9.58
C PHE A 31 -4.94 -3.51 -9.70
N PHE A 32 -5.13 -2.22 -9.43
CA PHE A 32 -6.45 -1.59 -9.53
C PHE A 32 -6.97 -1.65 -10.97
N LEU A 33 -6.15 -1.35 -11.97
CA LEU A 33 -6.53 -1.46 -13.38
C LEU A 33 -7.03 -2.88 -13.72
N SER A 34 -6.34 -3.92 -13.24
CA SER A 34 -6.74 -5.32 -13.49
C SER A 34 -8.03 -5.75 -12.79
N VAL A 35 -8.33 -5.17 -11.62
CA VAL A 35 -9.58 -5.46 -10.90
C VAL A 35 -10.74 -4.71 -11.55
N PHE A 36 -10.58 -3.40 -11.78
CA PHE A 36 -11.64 -2.55 -12.34
C PHE A 36 -11.92 -2.82 -13.81
N SER A 37 -10.98 -3.33 -14.60
CA SER A 37 -11.24 -3.70 -16.00
C SER A 37 -12.32 -4.77 -16.14
N GLN A 38 -12.54 -5.59 -15.10
CA GLN A 38 -13.61 -6.59 -15.07
C GLN A 38 -14.99 -5.97 -14.84
N PHE A 39 -15.05 -4.81 -14.17
CA PHE A 39 -16.29 -4.12 -13.80
C PHE A 39 -16.61 -2.94 -14.74
N ILE A 40 -15.60 -2.34 -15.36
CA ILE A 40 -15.71 -1.19 -16.26
C ILE A 40 -15.55 -1.66 -17.71
N GLY A 41 -16.67 -2.05 -18.33
CA GLY A 41 -16.75 -2.36 -19.76
C GLY A 41 -17.06 -1.14 -20.64
N THR A 42 -17.02 -1.32 -21.97
CA THR A 42 -17.31 -0.27 -22.97
C THR A 42 -18.71 0.34 -22.83
N ASN A 43 -19.68 -0.44 -22.36
CA ASN A 43 -21.08 0.00 -22.15
C ASN A 43 -21.32 0.71 -20.80
N THR A 44 -20.29 0.89 -19.96
CA THR A 44 -20.44 1.48 -18.62
C THR A 44 -20.61 3.00 -18.72
N PRO A 45 -21.71 3.58 -18.20
CA PRO A 45 -21.94 5.02 -18.19
C PRO A 45 -20.83 5.80 -17.47
N ASN A 46 -20.52 7.02 -17.95
CA ASN A 46 -19.44 7.84 -17.41
C ASN A 46 -19.59 8.15 -15.91
N TRP A 47 -20.81 8.35 -15.43
CA TRP A 47 -21.06 8.63 -14.00
C TRP A 47 -20.68 7.44 -13.11
N VAL A 48 -20.91 6.20 -13.57
CA VAL A 48 -20.54 4.98 -12.83
C VAL A 48 -19.01 4.88 -12.69
N ARG A 49 -18.26 5.25 -13.74
CA ARG A 49 -16.79 5.27 -13.70
C ARG A 49 -16.25 6.24 -12.64
N TRP A 50 -16.87 7.43 -12.53
CA TRP A 50 -16.52 8.40 -11.50
C TRP A 50 -16.84 7.90 -10.09
N ILE A 51 -17.93 7.15 -9.91
CA ILE A 51 -18.26 6.53 -8.62
C ILE A 51 -17.21 5.49 -8.23
N TYR A 52 -16.84 4.57 -9.12
CA TYR A 52 -15.79 3.60 -8.84
C TYR A 52 -14.45 4.27 -8.50
N GLY A 53 -14.09 5.33 -9.22
CA GLY A 53 -12.91 6.13 -8.93
C GLY A 53 -12.98 6.87 -7.59
N GLY A 54 -14.16 7.40 -7.22
CA GLY A 54 -14.36 8.09 -5.94
C GLY A 54 -14.33 7.13 -4.75
N GLU A 55 -15.04 6.01 -4.87
CA GLU A 55 -15.09 4.95 -3.86
C GLU A 55 -13.68 4.49 -3.48
N ILE A 56 -12.84 4.17 -4.47
CA ILE A 56 -11.51 3.66 -4.18
C ILE A 56 -10.62 4.69 -3.48
N ILE A 57 -10.69 5.96 -3.87
CA ILE A 57 -9.95 7.04 -3.21
C ILE A 57 -10.35 7.11 -1.73
N ILE A 58 -11.65 7.00 -1.44
CA ILE A 58 -12.17 7.03 -0.07
C ILE A 58 -11.71 5.80 0.72
N VAL A 59 -11.93 4.60 0.20
CA VAL A 59 -11.61 3.35 0.90
C VAL A 59 -10.11 3.24 1.16
N VAL A 60 -9.29 3.48 0.15
CA VAL A 60 -7.82 3.42 0.26
C VAL A 60 -7.30 4.56 1.14
N GLY A 61 -7.89 5.75 1.04
CA GLY A 61 -7.57 6.88 1.91
C GLY A 61 -7.83 6.56 3.39
N ILE A 62 -9.04 6.09 3.72
CA ILE A 62 -9.41 5.68 5.08
C ILE A 62 -8.48 4.58 5.57
N TRP A 63 -8.23 3.55 4.76
CA TRP A 63 -7.33 2.46 5.11
C TRP A 63 -5.93 2.96 5.47
N PHE A 64 -5.32 3.80 4.63
CA PHE A 64 -3.98 4.33 4.90
C PHE A 64 -3.96 5.30 6.08
N THR A 65 -5.00 6.11 6.28
CA THR A 65 -5.12 6.97 7.46
C THR A 65 -5.18 6.14 8.74
N LEU A 66 -6.02 5.10 8.78
CA LEU A 66 -6.09 4.17 9.92
C LEU A 66 -4.75 3.49 10.17
N LEU A 67 -4.10 3.01 9.11
CA LEU A 67 -2.78 2.39 9.19
C LEU A 67 -1.72 3.36 9.72
N ALA A 68 -1.73 4.61 9.25
CA ALA A 68 -0.82 5.64 9.73
C ALA A 68 -1.03 5.94 11.21
N ILE A 69 -2.28 6.04 11.68
CA ILE A 69 -2.61 6.25 13.10
C ILE A 69 -2.12 5.06 13.94
N LEU A 70 -2.39 3.82 13.48
CA LEU A 70 -2.00 2.59 14.18
C LEU A 70 -0.47 2.49 14.34
N ILE A 71 0.27 2.78 13.27
CA ILE A 71 1.74 2.69 13.24
C ILE A 71 2.40 3.87 13.96
N SER A 72 1.77 5.06 13.96
CA SER A 72 2.27 6.25 14.65
C SER A 72 2.20 6.12 16.18
N ASN A 73 1.52 5.11 16.71
CA ASN A 73 1.55 4.81 18.13
C ASN A 73 2.98 4.43 18.58
N ASN A 74 3.52 5.15 19.56
CA ASN A 74 4.86 4.95 20.13
C ASN A 74 5.13 3.49 20.59
N TYR A 75 4.07 2.76 20.96
CA TYR A 75 4.16 1.34 21.28
C TYR A 75 4.53 0.47 20.07
N PHE A 76 3.84 0.67 18.95
CA PHE A 76 4.11 -0.05 17.70
C PHE A 76 5.48 0.30 17.13
N LYS A 77 5.89 1.56 17.20
CA LYS A 77 7.20 2.00 16.71
C LYS A 77 8.36 1.31 17.43
N LYS A 78 8.27 1.12 18.76
CA LYS A 78 9.28 0.40 19.55
C LYS A 78 9.34 -1.09 19.24
N ILE A 79 8.18 -1.73 19.10
CA ILE A 79 8.09 -3.16 18.74
C ILE A 79 8.57 -3.41 17.31
N TYR A 80 8.20 -2.53 16.37
CA TYR A 80 8.62 -2.61 14.99
C TYR A 80 10.13 -2.50 14.86
N GLN A 81 10.77 -1.49 15.48
CA GLN A 81 12.23 -1.35 15.39
C GLN A 81 12.99 -2.54 16.00
N LYS A 82 12.46 -3.17 17.05
CA LYS A 82 13.11 -4.35 17.66
C LYS A 82 12.95 -5.61 16.81
N ASN A 83 11.84 -5.75 16.11
CA ASN A 83 11.47 -6.98 15.38
C ASN A 83 11.37 -6.79 13.85
N MET A 84 11.91 -5.69 13.31
CA MET A 84 11.77 -5.32 11.89
C MET A 84 12.22 -6.44 10.97
N HIS A 85 13.37 -7.08 11.28
CA HIS A 85 13.90 -8.19 10.51
C HIS A 85 12.99 -9.43 10.47
N TRP A 86 12.20 -9.66 11.52
CA TRP A 86 11.22 -10.75 11.56
C TRP A 86 9.96 -10.40 10.75
N PHE A 87 9.52 -9.15 10.81
CA PHE A 87 8.41 -8.65 9.99
C PHE A 87 8.73 -8.73 8.49
N ASP A 88 9.91 -8.24 8.09
CA ASP A 88 10.36 -8.27 6.69
C ASP A 88 10.50 -9.71 6.19
N ARG A 89 11.03 -10.63 7.02
CA ARG A 89 11.09 -12.07 6.68
C ARG A 89 9.71 -12.70 6.55
N GLY A 90 8.79 -12.39 7.45
CA GLY A 90 7.42 -12.91 7.41
C GLY A 90 6.69 -12.48 6.14
N LEU A 91 6.76 -11.19 5.81
CA LEU A 91 6.20 -10.66 4.56
C LEU A 91 6.86 -11.31 3.33
N GLY A 92 8.18 -11.46 3.35
CA GLY A 92 8.91 -12.15 2.28
C GLY A 92 8.47 -13.60 2.08
N ILE A 93 8.33 -14.37 3.17
CA ILE A 93 7.86 -15.77 3.11
C ILE A 93 6.43 -15.84 2.54
N ILE A 94 5.53 -14.97 3.00
CA ILE A 94 4.14 -14.91 2.48
C ILE A 94 4.15 -14.61 0.98
N LEU A 95 4.99 -13.67 0.52
CA LEU A 95 5.11 -13.35 -0.91
C LEU A 95 5.68 -14.50 -1.73
N ILE A 96 6.67 -15.24 -1.21
CA ILE A 96 7.21 -16.43 -1.86
C ILE A 96 6.14 -17.52 -1.99
N ILE A 97 5.37 -17.77 -0.93
CA ILE A 97 4.25 -18.72 -0.95
C ILE A 97 3.23 -18.29 -2.01
N PHE A 98 2.84 -17.02 -2.01
CA PHE A 98 1.86 -16.48 -2.95
C PHE A 98 2.34 -16.61 -4.41
N ALA A 99 3.61 -16.30 -4.68
CA ALA A 99 4.20 -16.48 -6.01
C ALA A 99 4.23 -17.96 -6.44
N PHE A 100 4.57 -18.86 -5.52
CA PHE A 100 4.59 -20.30 -5.77
C PHE A 100 3.18 -20.84 -6.06
N THR A 101 2.18 -20.43 -5.28
CA THR A 101 0.77 -20.78 -5.51
C THR A 101 0.30 -20.32 -6.88
N ILE A 102 0.56 -19.05 -7.25
CA ILE A 102 0.19 -18.51 -8.56
C ILE A 102 0.90 -19.29 -9.67
N GLY A 103 2.19 -19.58 -9.52
CA GLY A 103 2.96 -20.35 -10.51
C GLY A 103 2.41 -21.75 -10.75
N ILE A 104 2.06 -22.48 -9.69
CA ILE A 104 1.42 -23.80 -9.80
C ILE A 104 0.06 -23.69 -10.49
N THR A 105 -0.79 -22.76 -10.03
CA THR A 105 -2.13 -22.58 -10.61
C THR A 105 -2.05 -22.19 -12.08
N ALA A 106 -1.13 -21.32 -12.47
CA ALA A 106 -0.96 -20.88 -13.85
C ALA A 106 -0.39 -21.97 -14.77
N PHE A 107 0.41 -22.93 -14.25
CA PHE A 107 0.95 -24.05 -15.04
C PHE A 107 0.01 -25.26 -15.07
N SER A 108 -0.91 -25.36 -14.11
CA SER A 108 -1.90 -26.45 -14.02
C SER A 108 -3.22 -26.16 -14.75
N ILE A 109 -3.43 -24.92 -15.23
CA ILE A 109 -4.53 -24.48 -16.09
C ILE A 109 -4.07 -24.51 -17.54
#